data_AF-A0A536RC84-F1
#
_entry.id   AF-A0A536RC84-F1
#
_cell.length_a   1.000
_cell.length_b   1.000
_cell.length_c   1.000
_cell.angle_alpha   90.00
_cell.angle_beta   90.00
_cell.angle_gamma   90.00
#
_symmetry.space_group_name_H-M   'P 1'
#
loop_
_entity.id
_entity.type
_entity.pdbx_description
1 polymer ?
#
loop_
_entity_poly.entity_id
_entity_poly.type
_entity_poly.pdbx_seq_one_letter_code
_entity_poly.pdbx_strand_id
1 'polypeptide(L)'
;MKHALLRIGAVGLASGLTAVVLLGVGRVILIGDLGIALPSFSQPGASASQSPRPTVSPAVLSDIATPNPSPATTATTATPEPSPAETATPRAAPLALTGFRFGGRSYVGIGVPDAGRSFAAPFAGTVEVRTYQFIDGEVRVGSNLTSVAFYPYISVVAADRKITYRPGTLGSVTELLVRDGTPVAAGDPLFRLVAPGRSSWTTFYSSSALYDVVVSLQAMPSGRDLDAAAYLGGG
;
A
#
# COMPACT_ATOMS: atom_id res chain seq x y z
N MET A 1 -3.88 -62.64 10.01
CA MET A 1 -2.80 -61.62 9.93
C MET A 1 -1.94 -61.81 8.67
N LYS A 2 -2.52 -61.69 7.46
CA LYS A 2 -1.77 -61.86 6.19
C LYS A 2 -2.20 -60.89 5.06
N HIS A 3 -3.06 -59.91 5.35
CA HIS A 3 -3.56 -58.95 4.34
C HIS A 3 -3.12 -57.49 4.59
N ALA A 4 -2.22 -57.25 5.53
CA ALA A 4 -1.70 -55.91 5.85
C ALA A 4 -0.34 -55.58 5.19
N LEU A 5 0.27 -56.53 4.46
CA LEU A 5 1.63 -56.42 3.92
C LEU A 5 1.70 -56.13 2.41
N LEU A 6 0.56 -56.01 1.72
CA LEU A 6 0.51 -55.87 0.26
C LEU A 6 0.21 -54.46 -0.27
N ARG A 7 0.08 -53.44 0.62
CA ARG A 7 -0.08 -52.04 0.21
C ARG A 7 1.14 -51.16 0.41
N ILE A 8 2.27 -51.74 0.84
CA ILE A 8 3.57 -51.05 0.95
C ILE A 8 4.40 -51.24 -0.35
N GLY A 9 3.99 -52.13 -1.26
CA GLY A 9 4.68 -52.40 -2.53
C GLY A 9 4.33 -51.49 -3.72
N ALA A 10 3.35 -50.59 -3.60
CA ALA A 10 2.88 -49.76 -4.73
C ALA A 10 3.29 -48.27 -4.64
N VAL A 11 3.94 -47.84 -3.55
CA VAL A 11 4.37 -46.43 -3.35
C VAL A 11 5.86 -46.22 -3.70
N GLY A 12 6.60 -47.29 -3.99
CA GLY A 12 8.05 -47.25 -4.24
C GLY A 12 8.48 -47.03 -5.70
N LEU A 13 7.59 -47.11 -6.69
CA LEU A 13 7.97 -47.06 -8.13
C LEU A 13 7.50 -45.81 -8.89
N ALA A 14 6.77 -44.88 -8.24
CA ALA A 14 6.43 -43.58 -8.83
C ALA A 14 7.38 -42.45 -8.36
N SER A 15 8.21 -42.67 -7.34
CA SER A 15 9.17 -41.67 -6.83
C SER A 15 10.55 -41.71 -7.52
N GLY A 16 10.75 -42.59 -8.49
CA GLY A 16 12.04 -42.75 -9.19
C GLY A 16 12.18 -41.98 -10.51
N LEU A 17 11.09 -41.48 -11.10
CA LEU A 17 11.10 -40.95 -12.48
C LEU A 17 10.98 -39.42 -12.60
N THR A 18 10.80 -38.69 -11.49
CA THR A 18 10.77 -37.21 -11.49
C THR A 18 12.05 -36.58 -10.96
N ALA A 19 13.08 -37.38 -10.64
CA ALA A 19 14.40 -36.88 -10.20
C ALA A 19 15.39 -36.70 -11.37
N VAL A 20 15.07 -37.17 -12.59
CA VAL A 20 15.99 -37.08 -13.75
C VAL A 20 15.66 -35.90 -14.69
N VAL A 21 14.47 -35.31 -14.61
CA VAL A 21 14.09 -34.16 -15.48
C VAL A 21 14.60 -32.81 -14.94
N LEU A 22 14.94 -32.69 -13.65
CA LEU A 22 15.49 -31.46 -13.07
C LEU A 22 17.02 -31.38 -13.05
N LEU A 23 17.72 -32.42 -13.51
CA LEU A 23 19.18 -32.41 -13.70
C LEU A 23 19.59 -32.13 -15.16
N GLY A 24 18.63 -31.91 -16.07
CA GLY A 24 18.86 -31.65 -17.50
C GLY A 24 18.93 -30.18 -17.92
N VAL A 25 18.77 -29.22 -17.00
CA VAL A 25 18.87 -27.78 -17.30
C VAL A 25 19.78 -27.08 -16.27
N GLY A 26 20.97 -27.63 -16.03
CA GLY A 26 22.16 -26.78 -15.83
C GLY A 26 22.70 -26.46 -17.23
N ARG A 27 23.20 -25.29 -17.60
CA ARG A 27 23.88 -24.18 -16.94
C ARG A 27 23.74 -22.99 -17.94
N VAL A 28 23.82 -21.72 -17.58
CA VAL A 28 25.06 -20.97 -17.32
C VAL A 28 24.69 -19.69 -16.54
N ILE A 29 25.09 -19.60 -15.27
CA ILE A 29 25.37 -18.32 -14.64
C ILE A 29 26.88 -18.16 -14.75
N LEU A 30 27.30 -17.32 -15.70
CA LEU A 30 28.67 -16.94 -15.91
C LEU A 30 29.02 -15.87 -14.87
N ILE A 31 29.83 -16.23 -13.88
CA ILE A 31 30.61 -15.28 -13.09
C ILE A 31 31.98 -15.22 -13.76
N GLY A 32 32.32 -14.07 -14.31
CA GLY A 32 33.58 -13.84 -15.00
C GLY A 32 33.61 -12.45 -15.61
N ASP A 33 34.11 -11.51 -14.82
CA ASP A 33 34.59 -10.20 -15.23
C ASP A 33 35.55 -10.37 -16.43
N LEU A 34 35.07 -9.98 -17.62
CA LEU A 34 35.89 -9.73 -18.79
C LEU A 34 35.38 -8.42 -19.39
N GLY A 35 36.12 -7.35 -19.15
CA GLY A 35 35.86 -6.05 -19.71
C GLY A 35 35.74 -6.11 -21.23
N ILE A 36 34.56 -5.77 -21.74
CA ILE A 36 34.37 -5.24 -23.08
C ILE A 36 33.45 -4.03 -22.93
N ALA A 37 34.07 -2.87 -23.09
CA ALA A 37 33.40 -1.59 -23.22
C ALA A 37 32.48 -1.61 -24.45
N LEU A 38 31.21 -1.24 -24.25
CA LEU A 38 30.33 -0.89 -25.36
C LEU A 38 30.40 0.63 -25.57
N PRO A 39 30.44 1.09 -26.83
CA PRO A 39 30.88 2.44 -27.17
C PRO A 39 29.86 3.50 -26.73
N SER A 40 30.37 4.53 -26.07
CA SER A 40 29.74 5.84 -26.00
C SER A 40 29.64 6.42 -27.41
N PHE A 41 28.43 6.76 -27.86
CA PHE A 41 28.29 7.70 -28.96
C PHE A 41 28.57 9.10 -28.41
N SER A 42 29.76 9.62 -28.71
CA SER A 42 30.12 11.01 -28.47
C SER A 42 30.48 11.71 -29.77
N GLN A 43 29.96 12.94 -29.86
CA GLN A 43 30.48 14.14 -30.55
C GLN A 43 30.33 14.27 -32.08
N PRO A 44 30.48 15.51 -32.64
CA PRO A 44 30.79 16.85 -32.04
C PRO A 44 29.74 17.95 -32.36
N GLY A 45 29.54 19.04 -31.60
CA GLY A 45 30.43 20.21 -31.36
C GLY A 45 30.55 21.08 -32.64
N ALA A 46 30.37 22.40 -32.71
CA ALA A 46 30.15 23.52 -31.78
C ALA A 46 29.79 24.78 -32.62
N SER A 47 29.17 25.82 -32.04
CA SER A 47 29.67 27.21 -32.06
C SER A 47 28.62 28.25 -31.67
N ALA A 48 29.09 29.23 -30.90
CA ALA A 48 28.37 30.36 -30.34
C ALA A 48 28.30 31.59 -31.27
N SER A 49 27.41 32.52 -30.93
CA SER A 49 27.25 33.95 -31.35
C SER A 49 25.82 34.17 -31.85
N GLN A 50 25.07 35.25 -31.55
CA GLN A 50 25.34 36.53 -30.91
C GLN A 50 23.96 37.16 -30.55
N SER A 51 23.95 38.07 -29.58
CA SER A 51 22.83 38.99 -29.31
C SER A 51 22.62 39.97 -30.49
N PRO A 52 21.40 40.53 -30.66
CA PRO A 52 21.23 41.91 -30.20
C PRO A 52 19.84 42.24 -29.61
N ARG A 53 19.85 43.03 -28.53
CA ARG A 53 18.83 44.05 -28.17
C ARG A 53 19.41 45.40 -28.67
N PRO A 54 18.67 46.47 -29.08
CA PRO A 54 17.43 47.00 -28.49
C PRO A 54 16.40 47.62 -29.47
N THR A 55 15.22 48.01 -29.00
CA THR A 55 14.59 49.33 -29.26
C THR A 55 13.51 49.61 -28.20
N VAL A 56 13.41 50.87 -27.82
CA VAL A 56 12.74 51.46 -26.64
C VAL A 56 11.68 52.45 -27.13
N SER A 57 10.44 52.36 -26.59
CA SER A 57 9.43 53.43 -26.31
C SER A 57 8.95 54.38 -27.45
N PRO A 58 7.88 55.22 -27.29
CA PRO A 58 7.22 55.68 -26.05
C PRO A 58 5.66 55.66 -26.03
N ALA A 59 5.14 56.04 -24.86
CA ALA A 59 3.75 56.29 -24.51
C ALA A 59 3.07 57.43 -25.31
N VAL A 60 1.74 57.38 -25.40
CA VAL A 60 0.88 58.59 -25.52
C VAL A 60 -0.28 58.47 -24.52
N LEU A 61 -0.57 59.63 -23.93
CA LEU A 61 -1.36 59.96 -22.74
C LEU A 61 -2.77 60.48 -23.14
N SER A 62 -3.72 60.44 -22.19
CA SER A 62 -4.88 61.38 -22.03
C SER A 62 -6.06 61.28 -23.01
N ASP A 63 -7.34 61.53 -22.69
CA ASP A 63 -8.14 62.15 -21.59
C ASP A 63 -9.60 61.60 -21.73
N ILE A 64 -10.38 61.24 -20.68
CA ILE A 64 -11.23 62.02 -19.74
C ILE A 64 -12.50 62.70 -20.32
N ALA A 65 -13.63 62.46 -19.60
CA ALA A 65 -14.91 63.21 -19.47
C ALA A 65 -16.03 62.88 -20.50
N THR A 66 -17.33 62.68 -20.19
CA THR A 66 -18.20 62.93 -19.00
C THR A 66 -19.60 62.24 -19.21
N PRO A 67 -20.55 62.22 -18.22
CA PRO A 67 -21.67 61.27 -18.06
C PRO A 67 -23.06 61.75 -18.54
N ASN A 68 -24.10 60.88 -18.49
CA ASN A 68 -25.52 61.28 -18.49
C ASN A 68 -26.45 60.24 -17.77
N PRO A 69 -27.59 60.65 -17.12
CA PRO A 69 -28.23 59.94 -16.01
C PRO A 69 -29.57 59.19 -16.30
N SER A 70 -29.87 58.18 -15.43
CA SER A 70 -31.12 57.64 -14.80
C SER A 70 -32.49 57.57 -15.56
N PRO A 71 -33.44 56.63 -15.23
CA PRO A 71 -33.99 56.44 -13.87
C PRO A 71 -34.40 55.01 -13.38
N ALA A 72 -34.28 54.84 -12.06
CA ALA A 72 -35.08 54.08 -11.05
C ALA A 72 -35.76 52.72 -11.35
N THR A 73 -35.43 51.69 -10.54
CA THR A 73 -36.37 51.06 -9.56
C THR A 73 -35.72 49.97 -8.67
N THR A 74 -36.07 50.03 -7.38
CA THR A 74 -36.01 48.99 -6.31
C THR A 74 -34.65 48.46 -5.83
N ALA A 75 -34.22 49.01 -4.68
CA ALA A 75 -33.24 48.40 -3.79
C ALA A 75 -33.87 47.22 -3.04
N THR A 76 -33.39 46.01 -3.30
CA THR A 76 -33.59 44.85 -2.41
C THR A 76 -32.37 44.77 -1.51
N THR A 77 -32.57 44.99 -0.22
CA THR A 77 -31.58 44.75 0.84
C THR A 77 -31.19 43.28 0.81
N ALA A 78 -30.01 42.96 0.28
CA ALA A 78 -29.43 41.63 0.39
C ALA A 78 -28.92 41.44 1.82
N THR A 79 -29.67 40.71 2.64
CA THR A 79 -29.16 40.14 3.89
C THR A 79 -27.97 39.23 3.55
N PRO A 80 -26.78 39.37 4.16
CA PRO A 80 -25.72 38.41 3.98
C PRO A 80 -26.18 37.06 4.54
N GLU A 81 -26.20 36.05 3.67
CA GLU A 81 -26.48 34.66 4.02
C GLU A 81 -25.47 34.21 5.11
N PRO A 82 -25.93 33.61 6.22
CA PRO A 82 -25.01 33.10 7.23
C PRO A 82 -24.17 31.99 6.59
N SER A 83 -22.86 32.20 6.58
CA SER A 83 -21.87 31.21 6.17
C SER A 83 -22.14 29.87 6.89
N PRO A 84 -22.19 28.73 6.20
CA PRO A 84 -22.44 27.45 6.84
C PRO A 84 -21.34 27.20 7.88
N ALA A 85 -21.76 27.10 9.15
CA ALA A 85 -20.88 26.73 10.24
C ALA A 85 -20.19 25.41 9.88
N GLU A 86 -18.85 25.42 9.85
CA GLU A 86 -18.06 24.20 9.67
C GLU A 86 -18.50 23.17 10.71
N THR A 87 -19.21 22.14 10.25
CA THR A 87 -19.57 21.01 11.08
C THR A 87 -18.27 20.33 11.45
N ALA A 88 -17.83 20.50 12.69
CA ALA A 88 -16.61 19.89 13.20
C ALA A 88 -16.67 18.38 12.94
N THR A 89 -15.83 17.92 12.01
CA THR A 89 -15.73 16.49 11.70
C THR A 89 -15.36 15.74 12.98
N PRO A 90 -16.10 14.69 13.38
CA PRO A 90 -15.75 13.92 14.57
C PRO A 90 -14.30 13.44 14.49
N ARG A 91 -13.47 13.85 15.45
CA ARG A 91 -12.09 13.40 15.52
C ARG A 91 -12.09 11.94 15.97
N ALA A 92 -11.52 11.08 15.14
CA ALA A 92 -11.48 9.66 15.44
C ALA A 92 -10.60 9.39 16.67
N ALA A 93 -11.01 8.46 17.54
CA ALA A 93 -10.28 8.18 18.77
C ALA A 93 -8.84 7.71 18.48
N PRO A 94 -7.88 7.98 19.39
CA PRO A 94 -6.51 7.51 19.26
C PRO A 94 -6.43 5.98 19.18
N LEU A 95 -5.48 5.47 18.41
CA LEU A 95 -5.20 4.03 18.31
C LEU A 95 -4.35 3.57 19.51
N ALA A 96 -4.69 2.40 20.08
CA ALA A 96 -3.83 1.76 21.06
C ALA A 96 -2.73 0.95 20.35
N LEU A 97 -1.47 1.38 20.46
CA LEU A 97 -0.33 0.76 19.77
C LEU A 97 0.53 -0.05 20.75
N THR A 98 0.86 -1.29 20.39
CA THR A 98 1.75 -2.16 21.17
C THR A 98 2.83 -2.74 20.28
N GLY A 99 4.09 -2.37 20.50
CA GLY A 99 5.23 -2.98 19.81
C GLY A 99 5.51 -4.39 20.34
N PHE A 100 5.78 -5.35 19.46
CA PHE A 100 6.17 -6.71 19.85
C PHE A 100 7.11 -7.37 18.83
N ARG A 101 7.71 -8.51 19.22
CA ARG A 101 8.64 -9.29 18.40
C ARG A 101 8.12 -10.70 18.20
N PHE A 102 8.25 -11.24 17.00
CA PHE A 102 7.89 -12.61 16.67
C PHE A 102 8.68 -13.13 15.48
N GLY A 103 9.17 -14.38 15.53
CA GLY A 103 9.92 -14.98 14.42
C GLY A 103 11.13 -14.15 13.98
N GLY A 104 11.81 -13.48 14.91
CA GLY A 104 12.95 -12.58 14.62
C GLY A 104 12.57 -11.22 14.03
N ARG A 105 11.27 -10.90 13.91
CA ARG A 105 10.77 -9.68 13.28
C ARG A 105 10.00 -8.76 14.23
N SER A 106 9.91 -7.49 13.85
CA SER A 106 9.25 -6.40 14.57
C SER A 106 7.85 -6.15 14.06
N TYR A 107 6.91 -5.99 14.98
CA TYR A 107 5.51 -5.75 14.67
C TYR A 107 4.92 -4.69 15.61
N VAL A 108 3.85 -4.06 15.16
CA VAL A 108 2.98 -3.21 15.97
C VAL A 108 1.58 -3.82 15.92
N GLY A 109 1.06 -4.16 17.10
CA GLY A 109 -0.33 -4.51 17.30
C GLY A 109 -1.15 -3.25 17.53
N ILE A 110 -2.30 -3.17 16.88
CA ILE A 110 -3.24 -2.05 16.96
C ILE A 110 -4.53 -2.55 17.61
N GLY A 111 -4.93 -1.93 18.71
CA GLY A 111 -6.29 -1.99 19.25
C GLY A 111 -7.10 -0.81 18.71
N VAL A 112 -8.25 -1.10 18.11
CA VAL A 112 -9.13 -0.11 17.50
C VAL A 112 -10.40 0.01 18.37
N PRO A 113 -10.65 1.18 18.99
CA PRO A 113 -11.77 1.34 19.90
C PRO A 113 -13.13 1.35 19.21
N ASP A 114 -13.19 1.81 17.95
CA ASP A 114 -14.45 2.06 17.23
C ASP A 114 -14.54 1.24 15.94
N ALA A 115 -15.70 0.64 15.69
CA ALA A 115 -16.01 0.08 14.38
C ALA A 115 -16.13 1.20 13.33
N GLY A 116 -15.84 0.88 12.08
CA GLY A 116 -15.85 1.84 10.96
C GLY A 116 -14.53 2.57 10.74
N ARG A 117 -13.48 2.30 11.54
CA ARG A 117 -12.15 2.92 11.36
C ARG A 117 -11.55 2.57 10.00
N SER A 118 -11.22 3.58 9.22
CA SER A 118 -10.45 3.46 7.99
C SER A 118 -8.95 3.59 8.24
N PHE A 119 -8.17 2.85 7.45
CA PHE A 119 -6.73 2.92 7.40
C PHE A 119 -6.30 3.44 6.04
N ALA A 120 -5.41 4.43 6.04
CA ALA A 120 -4.90 5.09 4.85
C ALA A 120 -3.46 4.70 4.55
N ALA A 121 -3.04 4.91 3.31
CA ALA A 121 -1.66 4.76 2.88
C ALA A 121 -0.78 5.79 3.61
N PRO A 122 0.26 5.36 4.35
CA PRO A 122 1.09 6.30 5.10
C PRO A 122 2.12 7.03 4.23
N PHE A 123 2.35 6.54 3.01
CA PHE A 123 3.24 7.11 2.02
C PHE A 123 2.77 6.69 0.63
N ALA A 124 3.25 7.39 -0.41
CA ALA A 124 2.96 7.03 -1.78
C ALA A 124 3.66 5.72 -2.18
N GLY A 125 3.00 4.89 -2.98
CA GLY A 125 3.53 3.62 -3.45
C GLY A 125 2.51 2.80 -4.23
N THR A 126 2.84 1.53 -4.47
CA THR A 126 1.93 0.57 -5.12
C THR A 126 1.34 -0.36 -4.08
N VAL A 127 0.02 -0.57 -4.14
CA VAL A 127 -0.66 -1.50 -3.25
C VAL A 127 -0.41 -2.94 -3.69
N GLU A 128 -0.06 -3.80 -2.73
CA GLU A 128 -0.10 -5.26 -2.89
C GLU A 128 -1.13 -5.86 -1.92
N VAL A 129 -2.12 -6.57 -2.45
CA VAL A 129 -3.10 -7.32 -1.65
C VAL A 129 -2.89 -8.81 -1.86
N ARG A 130 -2.53 -9.52 -0.78
CA ARG A 130 -2.41 -10.98 -0.78
C ARG A 130 -3.43 -11.58 0.16
N THR A 131 -4.23 -12.51 -0.33
CA THR A 131 -5.26 -13.17 0.47
C THR A 131 -4.79 -14.54 0.94
N TYR A 132 -4.94 -14.78 2.24
CA TYR A 132 -4.56 -16.00 2.92
C TYR A 132 -5.77 -16.75 3.48
N GLN A 133 -5.64 -18.06 3.61
CA GLN A 133 -6.60 -18.92 4.32
C GLN A 133 -5.83 -19.79 5.31
N PHE A 134 -6.49 -20.16 6.41
CA PHE A 134 -5.96 -21.13 7.36
C PHE A 134 -6.68 -22.46 7.16
N ILE A 135 -5.96 -23.45 6.62
CA ILE A 135 -6.51 -24.73 6.20
C ILE A 135 -5.68 -25.83 6.87
N ASP A 136 -6.32 -26.69 7.63
CA ASP A 136 -5.69 -27.85 8.29
C ASP A 136 -4.44 -27.51 9.13
N GLY A 137 -4.46 -26.35 9.80
CA GLY A 137 -3.35 -25.89 10.63
C GLY A 137 -2.27 -25.11 9.87
N GLU A 138 -2.42 -24.88 8.57
CA GLU A 138 -1.45 -24.21 7.72
C GLU A 138 -1.97 -22.90 7.14
N VAL A 139 -1.09 -21.91 7.04
CA VAL A 139 -1.36 -20.66 6.32
C VAL A 139 -1.10 -20.88 4.84
N ARG A 140 -2.15 -20.77 4.02
CA ARG A 140 -2.08 -20.93 2.56
C ARG A 140 -2.40 -19.63 1.84
N VAL A 141 -1.69 -19.38 0.74
CA VAL A 141 -1.93 -18.26 -0.18
C VAL A 141 -2.46 -18.80 -1.50
N GLY A 142 -3.39 -18.08 -2.14
CA GLY A 142 -3.93 -18.47 -3.46
C GLY A 142 -4.87 -19.69 -3.43
N SER A 143 -5.27 -20.17 -2.25
CA SER A 143 -6.38 -21.11 -2.10
C SER A 143 -7.72 -20.40 -2.31
N ASN A 144 -8.74 -21.14 -2.74
CA ASN A 144 -10.09 -20.61 -3.00
C ASN A 144 -11.19 -21.50 -2.39
N LEU A 145 -10.97 -21.96 -1.15
CA LEU A 145 -11.99 -22.73 -0.43
C LEU A 145 -13.01 -21.76 0.16
N THR A 146 -14.16 -21.62 -0.49
CA THR A 146 -15.20 -20.64 -0.11
C THR A 146 -15.82 -20.89 1.26
N SER A 147 -15.70 -22.10 1.81
CA SER A 147 -16.13 -22.45 3.17
C SER A 147 -15.16 -21.99 4.27
N VAL A 148 -13.98 -21.47 3.90
CA VAL A 148 -12.93 -21.05 4.83
C VAL A 148 -12.75 -19.53 4.71
N ALA A 149 -12.58 -18.87 5.86
CA ALA A 149 -12.39 -17.43 5.90
C ALA A 149 -11.13 -16.98 5.15
N PHE A 150 -11.25 -15.86 4.45
CA PHE A 150 -10.15 -15.18 3.76
C PHE A 150 -9.58 -14.06 4.63
N TYR A 151 -8.27 -13.95 4.70
CA TYR A 151 -7.56 -12.93 5.47
C TYR A 151 -6.67 -12.10 4.54
N PRO A 152 -6.95 -10.80 4.35
CA PRO A 152 -6.17 -9.96 3.46
C PRO A 152 -4.91 -9.46 4.16
N TYR A 153 -3.77 -9.51 3.46
CA TYR A 153 -2.57 -8.76 3.81
C TYR A 153 -2.47 -7.61 2.81
N ILE A 154 -2.63 -6.40 3.31
CA ILE A 154 -2.60 -5.17 2.51
C ILE A 154 -1.25 -4.52 2.71
N SER A 155 -0.49 -4.32 1.64
CA SER A 155 0.80 -3.65 1.70
C SER A 155 0.84 -2.43 0.82
N VAL A 156 1.61 -1.42 1.23
CA VAL A 156 2.04 -0.32 0.35
C VAL A 156 3.54 -0.47 0.16
N VAL A 157 3.95 -0.60 -1.10
CA VAL A 157 5.33 -0.80 -1.51
C VAL A 157 5.86 0.47 -2.18
N ALA A 158 6.88 1.05 -1.57
CA ALA A 158 7.66 2.15 -2.12
C ALA A 158 9.08 1.66 -2.47
N ALA A 159 9.89 2.53 -3.05
CA ALA A 159 11.26 2.20 -3.44
C ALA A 159 12.15 1.81 -2.24
N ASP A 160 11.95 2.45 -1.09
CA ASP A 160 12.81 2.36 0.09
C ASP A 160 12.16 1.61 1.26
N ARG A 161 10.85 1.32 1.19
CA ARG A 161 10.12 0.67 2.28
C ARG A 161 8.85 -0.04 1.84
N LYS A 162 8.43 -0.99 2.67
CA LYS A 162 7.16 -1.71 2.53
C LYS A 162 6.48 -1.78 3.89
N ILE A 163 5.24 -1.30 3.96
CA ILE A 163 4.37 -1.51 5.13
C ILE A 163 3.35 -2.60 4.79
N THR A 164 3.04 -3.48 5.75
CA THR A 164 2.03 -4.54 5.60
C THR A 164 1.09 -4.55 6.79
N TYR A 165 -0.19 -4.40 6.52
CA TYR A 165 -1.31 -4.51 7.46
C TYR A 165 -1.91 -5.91 7.39
N ARG A 166 -2.23 -6.46 8.56
CA ARG A 166 -2.83 -7.79 8.73
C ARG A 166 -4.10 -7.66 9.57
N PRO A 167 -5.21 -7.18 9.01
CA PRO A 167 -6.48 -7.11 9.73
C PRO A 167 -7.16 -8.49 9.81
N GLY A 168 -8.41 -8.51 10.26
CA GLY A 168 -9.26 -9.70 10.31
C GLY A 168 -9.86 -10.08 8.95
N THR A 169 -10.85 -10.97 8.97
CA THR A 169 -11.41 -11.61 7.77
C THR A 169 -11.98 -10.61 6.75
N LEU A 170 -11.76 -10.90 5.47
CA LEU A 170 -12.30 -10.13 4.35
C LEU A 170 -13.83 -10.30 4.28
N GLY A 171 -14.55 -9.19 4.11
CA GLY A 171 -16.01 -9.15 3.96
C GLY A 171 -16.80 -9.17 5.27
N SER A 172 -16.26 -9.75 6.36
CA SER A 172 -16.91 -9.75 7.67
C SER A 172 -16.31 -8.75 8.65
N VAL A 173 -14.99 -8.62 8.71
CA VAL A 173 -14.27 -7.68 9.59
C VAL A 173 -13.65 -6.56 8.79
N THR A 174 -13.08 -6.89 7.63
CA THR A 174 -12.32 -5.97 6.79
C THR A 174 -13.01 -5.77 5.44
N GLU A 175 -13.22 -4.52 5.06
CA GLU A 175 -13.61 -4.11 3.71
C GLU A 175 -12.41 -3.44 3.02
N LEU A 176 -12.05 -3.90 1.82
CA LEU A 176 -11.01 -3.27 1.02
C LEU A 176 -11.58 -2.05 0.28
N LEU A 177 -10.90 -0.93 0.38
CA LEU A 177 -11.23 0.32 -0.32
C LEU A 177 -10.32 0.57 -1.54
N VAL A 178 -9.29 -0.27 -1.68
CA VAL A 178 -8.31 -0.22 -2.76
C VAL A 178 -8.17 -1.59 -3.43
N ARG A 179 -7.70 -1.60 -4.69
CA ARG A 179 -7.42 -2.84 -5.44
C ARG A 179 -5.92 -3.14 -5.48
N ASP A 180 -5.58 -4.41 -5.62
CA ASP A 180 -4.21 -4.84 -5.87
C ASP A 180 -3.61 -4.14 -7.11
N GLY A 181 -2.32 -3.79 -7.05
CA GLY A 181 -1.60 -3.08 -8.11
C GLY A 181 -1.93 -1.58 -8.25
N THR A 182 -2.84 -1.05 -7.44
CA THR A 182 -3.22 0.37 -7.52
C THR A 182 -2.09 1.27 -6.99
N PRO A 183 -1.65 2.31 -7.73
CA PRO A 183 -0.79 3.35 -7.18
C PRO A 183 -1.60 4.24 -6.23
N VAL A 184 -1.03 4.58 -5.08
CA VAL A 184 -1.66 5.41 -4.05
C VAL A 184 -0.71 6.53 -3.61
N ALA A 185 -1.29 7.66 -3.20
CA ALA A 185 -0.64 8.74 -2.48
C ALA A 185 -0.78 8.55 -0.97
N ALA A 186 -0.01 9.32 -0.18
CA ALA A 186 -0.20 9.36 1.27
C ALA A 186 -1.59 9.91 1.60
N GLY A 187 -2.32 9.25 2.50
CA GLY A 187 -3.70 9.60 2.87
C GLY A 187 -4.78 8.85 2.11
N ASP A 188 -4.45 8.17 1.01
CA ASP A 188 -5.44 7.41 0.24
C ASP A 188 -6.00 6.22 1.05
N PRO A 189 -7.32 5.98 1.03
CA PRO A 189 -7.93 4.91 1.81
C PRO A 189 -7.51 3.52 1.29
N LEU A 190 -7.11 2.63 2.20
CA LEU A 190 -6.73 1.25 1.88
C LEU A 190 -7.83 0.26 2.24
N PHE A 191 -8.30 0.31 3.50
CA PHE A 191 -9.32 -0.60 4.01
C PHE A 191 -10.05 0.03 5.19
N ARG A 192 -11.20 -0.53 5.52
CA ARG A 192 -12.03 -0.17 6.67
C ARG A 192 -12.33 -1.40 7.51
N LEU A 193 -12.28 -1.25 8.83
CA LEU A 193 -12.79 -2.25 9.76
C LEU A 193 -14.29 -2.05 9.90
N VAL A 194 -15.11 -2.95 9.38
CA VAL A 194 -16.58 -2.80 9.32
C VAL A 194 -17.31 -3.46 10.47
N ALA A 195 -16.64 -4.34 11.21
CA ALA A 195 -17.15 -4.98 12.42
C ALA A 195 -16.00 -5.26 13.40
N PRO A 196 -16.29 -5.47 14.70
CA PRO A 196 -15.29 -5.97 15.64
C PRO A 196 -14.71 -7.30 15.17
N GLY A 197 -13.39 -7.46 15.24
CA GLY A 197 -12.75 -8.70 14.85
C GLY A 197 -11.24 -8.63 14.97
N ARG A 198 -10.65 -9.78 15.31
CA ARG A 198 -9.21 -9.88 15.53
C ARG A 198 -8.44 -10.01 14.22
N SER A 199 -7.20 -9.54 14.26
CA SER A 199 -6.21 -9.77 13.22
C SER A 199 -6.09 -11.25 12.87
N SER A 200 -5.81 -11.54 11.60
CA SER A 200 -5.33 -12.86 11.13
C SER A 200 -4.23 -13.46 12.01
N TRP A 201 -3.43 -12.64 12.69
CA TRP A 201 -2.40 -13.10 13.63
C TRP A 201 -2.94 -14.03 14.72
N THR A 202 -4.17 -13.76 15.16
CA THR A 202 -4.86 -14.54 16.20
C THR A 202 -5.14 -15.96 15.73
N THR A 203 -5.55 -16.10 14.47
CA THR A 203 -5.83 -17.39 13.85
C THR A 203 -4.55 -18.11 13.45
N PHE A 204 -3.56 -17.39 12.91
CA PHE A 204 -2.40 -18.00 12.25
C PHE A 204 -1.26 -18.34 13.19
N TYR A 205 -1.08 -17.58 14.28
CA TYR A 205 0.15 -17.64 15.07
C TYR A 205 -0.10 -17.71 16.58
N SER A 206 -1.05 -16.95 17.12
CA SER A 206 -1.26 -16.89 18.57
C SER A 206 -2.68 -16.50 18.93
N SER A 207 -3.47 -17.43 19.45
CA SER A 207 -4.85 -17.18 19.88
C SER A 207 -4.98 -16.15 21.01
N SER A 208 -3.89 -15.86 21.72
CA SER A 208 -3.81 -14.82 22.75
C SER A 208 -3.52 -13.41 22.20
N ALA A 209 -3.28 -13.24 20.90
CA ALA A 209 -3.07 -11.92 20.31
C ALA A 209 -4.38 -11.13 20.31
N LEU A 210 -4.43 -10.03 21.06
CA LEU A 210 -5.63 -9.21 21.23
C LEU A 210 -5.66 -7.98 20.31
N TYR A 211 -4.97 -8.05 19.16
CA TYR A 211 -4.87 -6.94 18.22
C TYR A 211 -5.90 -7.08 17.11
N ASP A 212 -6.51 -5.96 16.71
CA ASP A 212 -7.47 -5.92 15.61
C ASP A 212 -6.73 -5.82 14.27
N VAL A 213 -5.56 -5.16 14.26
CA VAL A 213 -4.62 -5.13 13.14
C VAL A 213 -3.20 -5.37 13.62
N VAL A 214 -2.43 -6.18 12.89
CA VAL A 214 -0.97 -6.30 13.09
C VAL A 214 -0.23 -5.71 11.90
N VAL A 215 0.71 -4.81 12.19
CA VAL A 215 1.47 -4.06 11.18
C VAL A 215 2.95 -4.41 11.27
N SER A 216 3.61 -4.48 10.12
CA SER A 216 5.07 -4.51 10.03
C SER A 216 5.54 -3.51 8.99
N LEU A 217 6.70 -2.90 9.21
CA LEU A 217 7.36 -2.03 8.26
C LEU A 217 8.78 -2.54 8.00
N GLN A 218 9.22 -2.53 6.75
CA GLN A 218 10.55 -2.97 6.34
C GLN A 218 11.20 -1.96 5.40
N ALA A 219 12.51 -1.82 5.48
CA ALA A 219 13.32 -1.11 4.50
C ALA A 219 13.55 -2.00 3.26
N MET A 220 13.45 -1.41 2.08
CA MET A 220 13.70 -2.05 0.80
C MET A 220 15.05 -1.58 0.22
N PRO A 221 15.83 -2.46 -0.43
CA PRO A 221 15.64 -3.90 -0.58
C PRO A 221 16.16 -4.72 0.61
N SER A 222 16.75 -4.08 1.63
CA SER A 222 17.48 -4.76 2.70
C SER A 222 16.65 -5.73 3.55
N GLY A 223 15.32 -5.57 3.58
CA GLY A 223 14.41 -6.35 4.43
C GLY A 223 14.50 -6.01 5.93
N ARG A 224 15.36 -5.07 6.32
CA ARG A 224 15.53 -4.64 7.71
C ARG A 224 14.20 -4.12 8.25
N ASP A 225 13.80 -4.58 9.43
CA ASP A 225 12.61 -4.03 10.07
C ASP A 225 12.80 -2.55 10.44
N LEU A 226 11.71 -1.81 10.33
CA LEU A 226 11.58 -0.41 10.72
C LEU A 226 10.45 -0.29 11.74
N ASP A 227 10.43 0.82 12.47
CA ASP A 227 9.32 1.11 13.38
C ASP A 227 8.07 1.57 12.60
N ALA A 228 7.02 0.76 12.64
CA ALA A 228 5.75 1.10 12.00
C ALA A 228 4.95 2.15 12.81
N ALA A 229 5.20 2.30 14.12
CA ALA A 229 4.44 3.21 14.97
C ALA A 229 4.55 4.67 14.51
N ALA A 230 5.68 5.05 13.90
CA ALA A 230 5.91 6.36 13.29
C ALA A 230 4.85 6.77 12.26
N TYR A 231 4.16 5.80 11.63
CA TYR A 231 3.13 6.04 10.62
C TYR A 231 1.69 5.84 11.13
N LEU A 232 1.52 5.43 12.39
CA LEU A 232 0.23 5.04 12.96
C LEU A 232 -0.29 6.05 14.00
N GLY A 233 0.52 7.03 14.38
CA GLY A 233 0.22 8.03 15.43
C GLY A 233 -0.45 9.33 14.95
N GLY A 234 -0.71 9.51 13.66
CA GLY A 234 -1.34 10.72 13.12
C GLY A 234 -2.81 10.49 12.75
N GLY A 235 -3.72 10.91 13.62
CA GLY A 235 -5.17 10.90 13.40
C GLY A 235 -5.86 12.08 14.05
#